data_AF-A0A1F7GCV2-F1
#
_entry.id   AF-A0A1F7GCV2-F1
#
_cell.length_a   1.000
_cell.length_b   1.000
_cell.length_c   1.000
_cell.angle_alpha   90.00
_cell.angle_beta   90.00
_cell.angle_gamma   90.00
#
_symmetry.space_group_name_H-M   'P 1'
#
loop_
_entity.id
_entity.type
_entity.pdbx_description
1 polymer ?
#
loop_
_entity_poly.entity_id
_entity_poly.type
_entity_poly.pdbx_seq_one_letter_code
_entity_poly.pdbx_strand_id
1 'polypeptide(L)' 'MQLIKPTALRENIYKILDGVIKTGNPQYIERKGHVIKIEASKQPSKLERLTPHNAIVGNPDDLISIKLEQ' A
#
# COMPACT_ATOMS: atom_id res chain seq x y z
N MET A 1 12.68 15.27 1.18
CA MET A 1 11.71 15.47 0.08
C MET A 1 12.48 15.99 -1.13
N GLN A 2 12.58 15.21 -2.21
CA GLN A 2 13.34 15.61 -3.38
C GLN A 2 12.36 15.94 -4.50
N LEU A 3 12.37 17.18 -4.97
CA LEU A 3 11.49 17.69 -6.03
C LEU A 3 12.30 17.77 -7.31
N ILE A 4 11.87 17.06 -8.36
CA ILE A 4 12.58 17.05 -9.65
C ILE A 4 11.74 17.73 -10.73
N LYS A 5 12.43 18.34 -11.71
CA LYS A 5 11.80 19.00 -12.85
C LYS A 5 11.30 17.96 -13.88
N PRO A 6 10.27 18.28 -14.69
CA PRO A 6 9.72 17.36 -15.69
C PRO A 6 10.71 16.95 -16.78
N THR A 7 11.66 17.83 -17.13
CA THR A 7 12.72 17.54 -18.10
C THR A 7 13.68 16.47 -17.57
N ALA A 8 14.13 16.62 -16.32
CA ALA A 8 14.96 15.63 -15.64
C ALA A 8 14.23 14.28 -15.47
N LEU A 9 12.92 14.31 -15.22
CA LEU A 9 12.08 13.10 -15.20
C LEU A 9 12.07 12.40 -16.57
N ARG A 10 11.90 13.14 -17.67
CA ARG A 10 11.85 12.56 -19.02
C ARG A 10 13.15 11.86 -19.41
N GLU A 11 14.29 12.44 -19.06
CA GLU A 11 15.61 11.87 -19.37
C GLU A 11 15.95 10.65 -18.51
N ASN A 12 15.40 10.56 -17.30
CA ASN A 12 15.79 9.55 -16.31
C ASN A 12 14.61 8.68 -15.83
N ILE A 13 13.53 8.57 -16.62
CA ILE A 13 12.27 8.03 -16.13
C ILE A 13 12.41 6.61 -15.59
N TYR A 14 13.11 5.72 -16.30
CA TYR A 14 13.33 4.34 -15.87
C TYR A 14 14.18 4.27 -14.59
N LYS A 15 15.29 5.02 -14.53
CA LYS A 15 16.15 5.08 -13.34
C LYS A 15 15.40 5.55 -12.09
N ILE A 16 14.49 6.51 -12.25
CA ILE A 16 13.64 7.01 -11.16
C ILE A 16 12.63 5.94 -10.74
N LEU A 17 11.97 5.28 -11.70
CA LEU A 17 11.02 4.20 -11.41
C LEU A 17 11.71 3.03 -10.69
N ASP A 18 12.85 2.57 -11.20
CA ASP A 18 13.68 1.54 -10.56
C ASP A 18 14.11 1.94 -9.15
N GLY A 19 14.48 3.22 -8.96
CA GLY A 19 14.81 3.77 -7.65
C GLY A 19 13.64 3.70 -6.67
N VAL A 20 12.44 4.11 -7.10
CA VAL A 20 11.20 4.07 -6.31
C VAL A 20 10.83 2.62 -5.97
N ILE A 21 10.97 1.68 -6.92
CA ILE A 21 10.70 0.27 -6.70
C ILE A 21 11.71 -0.34 -5.71
N LYS A 22 13.00 -0.03 -5.87
CA LYS A 22 14.08 -0.60 -5.06
C LYS A 22 14.12 -0.05 -3.64
N THR A 23 13.89 1.24 -3.45
CA THR A 23 13.95 1.88 -2.12
C THR A 23 12.60 1.96 -1.43
N GLY A 24 11.49 1.87 -2.17
CA GLY A 24 10.14 2.12 -1.65
C GLY A 24 9.86 3.58 -1.30
N ASN A 25 10.82 4.47 -1.54
CA ASN A 25 10.69 5.89 -1.23
C ASN A 25 9.92 6.60 -2.35
N PRO A 26 8.90 7.42 -2.03
CA PRO A 26 8.14 8.15 -3.02
C PRO A 26 8.95 9.30 -3.62
N GLN A 27 8.81 9.49 -4.92
CA GLN A 27 9.43 10.59 -5.67
C GLN A 27 8.40 11.67 -5.99
N TYR A 28 8.77 12.94 -5.82
CA TYR A 28 7.90 14.09 -6.08
C TYR A 28 8.38 14.88 -7.30
N ILE A 29 7.46 15.29 -8.16
CA ILE A 29 7.72 16.06 -9.38
C ILE A 29 6.81 17.28 -9.40
N GLU A 30 7.37 18.45 -9.67
CA GLU A 30 6.58 19.66 -9.88
C GLU A 30 6.27 19.87 -11.36
N ARG A 31 5.01 20.12 -11.69
CA ARG A 31 4.60 20.47 -13.05
C ARG A 31 3.41 21.43 -13.02
N LYS A 32 3.53 22.57 -13.71
CA LYS A 32 2.47 23.58 -13.84
C LYS A 32 1.86 23.96 -12.47
N GLY A 33 2.71 24.17 -11.46
CA GLY A 33 2.29 24.50 -10.09
C GLY A 33 1.67 23.35 -9.28
N HIS A 34 1.66 22.13 -9.81
CA HIS A 34 1.16 20.95 -9.11
C HIS A 34 2.31 20.01 -8.75
N VAL A 35 2.21 19.38 -7.57
CA VAL A 35 3.16 18.35 -7.14
C VAL A 35 2.54 16.98 -7.40
N ILE A 36 3.22 16.17 -8.21
CA ILE A 36 2.87 14.80 -8.55
C ILE A 36 3.74 13.86 -7.72
N LYS A 37 3.13 12.87 -7.06
CA LYS A 37 3.81 11.83 -6.28
C LYS A 37 3.84 10.53 -7.10
N ILE A 38 5.02 9.93 -7.23
CA ILE A 38 5.23 8.59 -7.76
C ILE A 38 5.60 7.70 -6.59
N GLU A 39 4.81 6.66 -6.36
CA GLU A 39 5.07 5.64 -5.35
C GLU A 39 4.83 4.26 -5.95
N ALA A 40 5.59 3.26 -5.50
CA ALA A 40 5.30 1.88 -5.83
C ALA A 40 4.02 1.46 -5.10
N SER A 41 3.04 0.93 -5.84
CA SER A 41 1.84 0.38 -5.24
C SER A 41 2.23 -0.77 -4.31
N LYS A 42 1.98 -0.60 -3.02
CA LYS A 42 2.04 -1.73 -2.08
C LYS A 42 0.86 -2.63 -2.41
N GLN A 43 1.13 -3.85 -2.88
CA GLN A 43 0.08 -4.86 -2.85
C GLN A 43 -0.34 -5.01 -1.38
N PRO A 44 -1.64 -4.85 -1.05
CA PRO A 44 -2.08 -5.04 0.31
C PRO A 44 -1.70 -6.45 0.74
N SER A 45 -1.05 -6.57 1.90
CA SER A 45 -0.61 -7.85 2.41
C SER A 45 -1.78 -8.82 2.56
N LYS A 46 -1.52 -10.13 2.59
CA LYS A 46 -2.58 -11.15 2.71
C LYS A 46 -3.52 -10.88 3.88
N LEU A 47 -3.00 -10.32 4.98
CA LEU A 47 -3.76 -9.95 6.17
C LEU A 47 -4.55 -8.64 6.00
N GLU A 48 -3.99 -7.63 5.32
CA GLU A 48 -4.71 -6.38 5.00
C GLU A 48 -5.89 -6.60 4.03
N ARG A 49 -5.86 -7.70 3.27
CA ARG A 49 -6.97 -8.14 2.43
C ARG A 49 -8.03 -8.95 3.16
N LEU A 50 -7.84 -9.27 4.45
CA LEU A 50 -8.80 -10.08 5.19
C LEU A 50 -10.07 -9.26 5.41
N THR A 51 -11.17 -9.70 4.80
CA THR A 51 -12.48 -9.11 5.07
C THR A 51 -12.88 -9.43 6.51
N PRO A 52 -13.35 -8.45 7.29
CA PRO A 52 -13.83 -8.73 8.63
C PRO A 52 -15.05 -9.65 8.53
N HIS A 53 -15.04 -10.69 9.37
CA HIS A 53 -16.17 -11.60 9.52
C HIS A 53 -16.72 -11.47 10.93
N ASN A 54 -18.00 -11.80 11.11
CA ASN A 54 -18.58 -11.96 12.44
C ASN A 54 -17.90 -13.16 13.10
N ALA A 55 -16.82 -12.88 13.83
CA ALA A 55 -16.10 -13.84 14.63
C ALA A 55 -16.66 -13.80 16.06
N ILE A 56 -16.67 -14.96 16.72
CA ILE A 56 -17.03 -15.02 18.13
C ILE A 56 -15.83 -14.50 18.92
N VAL A 57 -16.00 -13.37 19.58
CA VAL A 57 -15.00 -12.79 20.49
C VAL A 57 -15.47 -13.06 21.90
N GLY A 58 -14.82 -13.99 22.59
CA GLY A 58 -15.23 -14.46 23.91
C GLY A 58 -14.26 -15.52 24.46
N ASN A 59 -14.57 -16.08 25.62
CA ASN A 59 -13.77 -17.14 26.22
C ASN A 59 -13.97 -18.45 25.43
N PRO A 60 -12.90 -19.17 25.04
CA PRO A 60 -13.01 -20.44 24.33
C PRO A 60 -13.90 -21.49 25.01
N ASP A 61 -13.98 -21.49 26.34
CA ASP A 61 -14.85 -22.44 27.07
C ASP A 61 -16.35 -22.26 26.73
N ASP A 62 -16.79 -21.04 26.42
CA ASP A 62 -18.18 -20.76 26.00
C ASP A 62 -18.51 -21.35 24.61
N LEU A 63 -17.49 -21.60 23.78
CA LEU A 63 -17.68 -22.21 22.45
C LEU A 63 -17.99 -23.70 22.50
N ILE A 64 -17.56 -24.39 23.57
CA ILE A 64 -17.70 -25.84 23.73
C ILE A 64 -19.19 -26.25 23.81
N SER A 65 -20.04 -25.34 24.29
CA SER A 65 -21.47 -25.60 24.49
C SER A 65 -22.35 -25.24 23.28
N ILE A 66 -21.79 -24.65 22.22
CA ILE A 66 -22.55 -24.28 21.01
C ILE A 66 -22.87 -25.55 20.23
N LYS A 67 -24.16 -25.87 20.07
CA LYS A 67 -24.64 -26.91 19.16
C LYS A 67 -24.92 -26.29 17.79
N LEU A 68 -24.34 -26.86 16.74
CA LEU A 68 -24.61 -26.47 15.36
C LEU A 68 -25.96 -27.09 14.95
N GLU A 69 -27.00 -26.28 14.81
CA GLU A 69 -28.25 -26.73 14.18
C GLU A 69 -28.05 -26.70 12.65
N GLN A 70 -28.39 -27.82 12.00
CA GLN A 70 -28.33 -28.03 10.55
C GLN A 70 -29.71 -27.82 9.93
#